data_AF-A0A1F7LPM3-F1
#
_entry.id   AF-A0A1F7LPM3-F1
#
_cell.length_a   1.000
_cell.length_b   1.000
_cell.length_c   1.000
_cell.angle_alpha   90.00
_cell.angle_beta   90.00
_cell.angle_gamma   90.00
#
_symmetry.space_group_name_H-M   'P 1'
#
loop_
_entity.id
_entity.type
_entity.pdbx_description
1 polymer ?
#
loop_
_entity_poly.entity_id
_entity_poly.type
_entity_poly.pdbx_seq_one_letter_code
_entity_poly.pdbx_strand_id
1 'polypeptide(L)'
;MKVRILIAAGAVLLLAGTAPALAQMMGPGGATSGKTEMMPGMPQGASECPGMAAAAFGDERPWISFALAHGQELALTAEQGQALTALRDGFQQDALRLARELRAAEVELRRIRAQRPASLDAVEAKIRAIAGLEADLRLSRARTLEKASAVLTAEQRTRLASLARSMRGMHAGTTGRPMR
;
A
#
# COMPACT_ATOMS: atom_id res chain seq x y z
N MET A 1 -0.95 47.36 -40.31
CA MET A 1 -2.01 46.64 -39.55
C MET A 1 -1.64 46.57 -38.07
N LYS A 2 -2.44 47.26 -37.25
CA LYS A 2 -2.78 47.05 -35.82
C LYS A 2 -1.67 46.69 -34.80
N VAL A 3 -1.26 47.73 -34.07
CA VAL A 3 -0.67 47.75 -32.73
C VAL A 3 -1.52 46.94 -31.75
N ARG A 4 -0.88 46.11 -30.92
CA ARG A 4 -1.51 45.43 -29.78
C ARG A 4 -0.86 45.92 -28.49
N ILE A 5 -1.49 46.93 -27.88
CA ILE A 5 -1.30 47.29 -26.47
C ILE A 5 -2.50 46.68 -25.75
N LEU A 6 -2.26 45.73 -24.85
CA LEU A 6 -3.16 45.48 -23.72
C LEU A 6 -2.30 45.20 -22.48
N ILE A 7 -2.50 46.08 -21.52
CA ILE A 7 -1.84 46.20 -20.23
C ILE A 7 -2.44 45.12 -19.32
N ALA A 8 -1.60 44.20 -18.81
CA ALA A 8 -1.98 43.31 -17.72
C ALA A 8 -1.70 44.03 -16.39
N ALA A 9 -2.72 44.70 -15.87
CA ALA A 9 -2.77 45.14 -14.47
C ALA A 9 -3.36 43.99 -13.63
N GLY A 10 -2.64 43.56 -12.59
CA GLY A 10 -3.13 42.51 -11.71
C GLY A 10 -2.10 42.05 -10.68
N ALA A 11 -1.53 42.98 -9.92
CA ALA A 11 -0.77 42.68 -8.71
C ALA A 11 -1.74 42.62 -7.51
N VAL A 12 -1.87 41.47 -6.85
CA VAL A 12 -2.32 41.35 -5.44
C VAL A 12 -1.59 40.14 -4.84
N LEU A 13 -0.42 40.35 -4.24
CA LEU A 13 -0.17 40.54 -2.80
C LEU A 13 -0.28 39.24 -1.98
N LEU A 14 0.89 38.66 -1.71
CA LEU A 14 1.16 37.63 -0.70
C LEU A 14 0.78 38.14 0.70
N LEU A 15 0.07 37.32 1.47
CA LEU A 15 0.02 37.42 2.92
C LEU A 15 0.44 36.09 3.53
N ALA A 16 1.74 35.99 3.81
CA ALA A 16 2.28 35.06 4.79
C ALA A 16 1.84 35.52 6.19
N GLY A 17 1.04 34.70 6.88
CA GLY A 17 0.70 34.88 8.29
C GLY A 17 1.31 33.76 9.10
N THR A 18 2.53 33.98 9.60
CA THR A 18 3.16 33.17 10.66
C THR A 18 2.63 33.66 12.01
N ALA A 19 2.00 32.77 12.76
CA ALA A 19 1.71 33.01 14.18
C ALA A 19 2.71 32.19 15.01
N PRO A 20 3.61 32.83 15.78
CA PRO A 20 4.25 32.21 16.92
C PRO A 20 3.47 32.59 18.18
N ALA A 21 3.04 31.60 18.96
CA ALA A 21 2.67 31.82 20.35
C ALA A 21 3.03 30.59 21.17
N LEU A 22 4.23 30.65 21.74
CA LEU A 22 4.69 29.84 22.85
C LEU A 22 3.87 30.19 24.10
N ALA A 23 3.29 29.19 24.76
CA ALA A 23 3.12 29.13 26.22
C ALA A 23 2.50 27.74 26.52
N GLN A 24 3.29 26.75 26.91
CA GLN A 24 3.64 26.50 28.32
C GLN A 24 2.39 26.45 29.23
N MET A 25 1.64 25.35 29.15
CA MET A 25 0.78 24.88 30.23
C MET A 25 0.88 23.36 30.32
N MET A 26 1.74 22.86 31.21
CA MET A 26 1.44 21.79 32.16
C MET A 26 2.69 21.57 33.03
N GLY A 27 2.51 21.80 34.32
CA GLY A 27 3.58 21.81 35.32
C GLY A 27 4.07 20.41 35.73
N PRO A 28 5.04 20.37 36.65
CA PRO A 28 5.65 19.14 37.12
C PRO A 28 4.87 18.55 38.30
N GLY A 29 4.79 17.22 38.38
CA GLY A 29 4.44 16.53 39.61
C GLY A 29 3.46 15.39 39.43
N GLY A 30 3.85 14.19 39.87
CA GLY A 30 2.94 13.07 40.04
C GLY A 30 3.57 11.70 39.81
N ALA A 31 4.61 11.37 40.58
CA ALA A 31 4.99 9.98 40.77
C ALA A 31 3.91 9.29 41.62
N THR A 32 3.09 8.44 41.02
CA THR A 32 2.33 7.42 41.75
C THR A 32 2.76 6.05 41.24
N SER A 33 3.60 5.43 42.06
CA SER A 33 3.98 4.04 41.96
C SER A 33 2.79 3.16 42.35
N GLY A 34 2.61 2.05 41.64
CA GLY A 34 2.01 0.84 42.19
C GLY A 34 0.50 0.68 42.05
N LYS A 35 0.08 0.05 40.95
CA LYS A 35 -0.57 -1.29 40.93
C LYS A 35 -1.25 -1.47 39.57
N THR A 36 -0.45 -1.79 38.55
CA THR A 36 -0.95 -2.43 37.33
C THR A 36 -1.29 -3.86 37.72
N GLU A 37 -2.56 -4.11 38.02
CA GLU A 37 -3.08 -5.48 38.04
C GLU A 37 -2.91 -6.05 36.64
N MET A 38 -1.94 -6.96 36.52
CA MET A 38 -1.66 -7.67 35.29
C MET A 38 -2.80 -8.66 35.07
N MET A 39 -3.74 -8.33 34.18
CA MET A 39 -4.68 -9.30 33.67
C MET A 39 -3.90 -10.38 32.91
N PRO A 40 -3.95 -11.66 33.33
CA PRO A 40 -3.25 -12.71 32.61
C PRO A 40 -4.07 -13.04 31.35
N GLY A 41 -3.49 -12.79 30.17
CA GLY A 41 -4.00 -13.37 28.92
C GLY A 41 -4.17 -12.47 27.71
N MET A 42 -3.73 -11.21 27.71
CA MET A 42 -3.66 -10.45 26.44
C MET A 42 -2.28 -10.64 25.79
N PRO A 43 -2.16 -11.32 24.64
CA PRO A 43 -0.92 -11.33 23.90
C PRO A 43 -0.58 -9.90 23.48
N GLN A 44 0.58 -9.41 23.94
CA GLN A 44 1.24 -8.22 23.43
C GLN A 44 1.56 -8.44 21.95
N GLY A 45 0.64 -7.98 21.09
CA GLY A 45 0.73 -8.18 19.65
C GLY A 45 -0.40 -7.46 18.90
N ALA A 46 -0.85 -6.32 19.40
CA ALA A 46 -1.75 -5.42 18.67
C ALA A 46 -0.93 -4.30 18.04
N SER A 47 -0.15 -4.61 17.00
CA SER A 47 0.44 -3.59 16.15
C SER A 47 0.60 -4.01 14.69
N GLU A 48 -0.32 -4.82 14.17
CA GLU A 48 -0.50 -5.01 12.74
C GLU A 48 -1.79 -5.80 12.55
N CYS A 49 -2.87 -5.20 12.04
CA CYS A 49 -4.02 -5.97 11.58
C CYS A 49 -3.51 -6.92 10.46
N PRO A 50 -3.40 -8.24 10.68
CA PRO A 50 -2.74 -9.14 9.73
C PRO A 50 -3.49 -9.24 8.40
N GLY A 51 -4.74 -8.74 8.35
CA GLY A 51 -5.57 -8.71 7.16
C GLY A 51 -5.40 -7.48 6.28
N MET A 52 -4.98 -6.31 6.78
CA MET A 52 -5.01 -5.09 5.95
C MET A 52 -3.78 -4.99 5.02
N ALA A 53 -2.61 -5.41 5.50
CA ALA A 53 -1.42 -5.54 4.66
C ALA A 53 -1.59 -6.72 3.69
N ALA A 54 -2.08 -7.88 4.16
CA ALA A 54 -2.34 -9.03 3.30
C ALA A 54 -3.42 -8.76 2.23
N ALA A 55 -4.48 -8.02 2.57
CA ALA A 55 -5.51 -7.63 1.60
C ALA A 55 -5.03 -6.56 0.60
N ALA A 56 -4.11 -5.67 1.00
CA ALA A 56 -3.46 -4.74 0.08
C ALA A 56 -2.59 -5.46 -0.96
N PHE A 57 -2.14 -6.68 -0.66
CA PHE A 57 -1.35 -7.54 -1.55
C PHE A 57 -2.11 -8.84 -1.88
N GLY A 58 -3.38 -8.71 -2.32
CA GLY A 58 -4.32 -9.81 -2.53
C GLY A 58 -3.76 -11.09 -3.17
N ASP A 59 -4.45 -12.19 -2.85
CA ASP A 59 -4.18 -13.63 -3.00
C ASP A 59 -3.47 -14.19 -4.26
N GLU A 60 -3.20 -13.38 -5.28
CA GLU A 60 -2.20 -13.75 -6.29
C GLU A 60 -0.82 -13.67 -5.65
N ARG A 61 -0.18 -14.80 -5.39
CA ARG A 61 1.22 -14.80 -4.91
C ARG A 61 2.07 -13.89 -5.83
N PRO A 62 2.90 -12.97 -5.30
CA PRO A 62 3.67 -12.04 -6.12
C PRO A 62 4.68 -12.82 -6.97
N TRP A 63 4.27 -13.23 -8.18
CA TRP A 63 5.00 -14.21 -8.97
C TRP A 63 6.42 -13.73 -9.32
N ILE A 64 6.64 -12.42 -9.40
CA ILE A 64 7.97 -11.83 -9.62
C ILE A 64 8.93 -12.27 -8.52
N SER A 65 8.49 -12.26 -7.26
CA SER A 65 9.31 -12.73 -6.12
C SER A 65 9.57 -14.24 -6.21
N PHE A 66 8.59 -15.00 -6.69
CA PHE A 66 8.76 -16.43 -6.94
C PHE A 66 9.76 -16.70 -8.07
N ALA A 67 9.69 -15.97 -9.18
CA ALA A 67 10.65 -16.09 -10.28
C ALA A 67 12.08 -15.73 -9.84
N LEU A 68 12.25 -14.67 -9.05
CA LEU A 68 13.54 -14.29 -8.48
C LEU A 68 14.10 -15.36 -7.54
N ALA A 69 13.26 -15.95 -6.68
CA ALA A 69 13.65 -17.02 -5.77
C ALA A 69 14.08 -18.29 -6.52
N HIS A 70 13.50 -18.53 -7.70
CA HIS A 70 13.79 -19.67 -8.58
C HIS A 70 14.67 -19.30 -9.78
N GLY A 71 15.49 -18.26 -9.63
CA GLY A 71 16.27 -17.71 -10.74
C GLY A 71 17.22 -18.71 -11.38
N GLN A 72 17.78 -19.64 -10.59
CA GLN A 72 18.66 -20.70 -11.09
C GLN A 72 17.89 -21.74 -11.92
N GLU A 73 16.74 -22.23 -11.44
CA GLU A 73 15.93 -23.20 -12.19
C GLU A 73 15.35 -22.61 -13.49
N LEU A 74 15.12 -21.29 -13.49
CA LEU A 74 14.67 -20.53 -14.66
C LEU A 74 15.82 -20.10 -15.56
N ALA A 75 17.08 -20.31 -15.17
CA ALA A 75 18.25 -19.79 -15.86
C ALA A 75 18.10 -18.29 -16.20
N LEU A 76 17.69 -17.48 -15.22
CA LEU A 76 17.59 -16.02 -15.41
C LEU A 76 18.99 -15.45 -15.67
N THR A 77 19.09 -14.58 -16.67
CA THR A 77 20.31 -13.77 -16.83
C THR A 77 20.42 -12.73 -15.71
N ALA A 78 21.61 -12.17 -15.50
CA ALA A 78 21.81 -11.10 -14.54
C ALA A 78 20.92 -9.89 -14.85
N GLU A 79 20.79 -9.55 -16.13
CA GLU A 79 19.94 -8.44 -16.60
C GLU A 79 18.46 -8.71 -16.33
N GLN A 80 17.99 -9.93 -16.56
CA GLN A 80 16.61 -10.33 -16.24
C GLN A 80 16.35 -10.24 -14.73
N GLY A 81 17.27 -10.75 -13.90
CA GLY A 81 17.16 -10.67 -12.45
C GLY A 81 17.11 -9.23 -11.94
N GLN A 82 17.95 -8.35 -12.49
CA GLN A 82 17.95 -6.91 -12.16
C GLN A 82 16.64 -6.23 -12.58
N ALA A 83 16.16 -6.49 -13.80
CA ALA A 83 14.92 -5.91 -14.31
C ALA A 83 13.69 -6.34 -13.49
N LEU A 84 13.58 -7.62 -13.14
CA LEU A 84 12.51 -8.15 -12.29
C LEU A 84 12.57 -7.56 -10.87
N THR A 85 13.77 -7.40 -10.32
CA THR A 85 13.97 -6.76 -9.01
C THR A 85 13.51 -5.31 -9.03
N ALA A 86 13.92 -4.53 -10.03
CA ALA A 86 13.52 -3.13 -10.17
C ALA A 86 12.00 -2.98 -10.32
N LEU A 87 11.35 -3.85 -11.10
CA LEU A 87 9.89 -3.86 -11.25
C LEU A 87 9.17 -4.17 -9.93
N ARG A 88 9.64 -5.18 -9.19
CA ARG A 88 9.09 -5.56 -7.88
C ARG A 88 9.22 -4.40 -6.90
N ASP A 89 10.42 -3.84 -6.78
CA ASP A 89 10.72 -2.83 -5.77
C ASP A 89 10.01 -1.51 -6.09
N GLY A 90 9.94 -1.12 -7.38
CA GLY A 90 9.16 0.02 -7.83
C GLY A 90 7.67 -0.11 -7.48
N PHE A 91 7.06 -1.26 -7.77
CA PHE A 91 5.68 -1.53 -7.37
C PHE A 91 5.49 -1.51 -5.85
N GLN A 92 6.42 -2.05 -5.07
CA GLN A 92 6.35 -2.02 -3.61
C GLN A 92 6.34 -0.58 -3.07
N GLN A 93 7.17 0.31 -3.63
CA GLN A 93 7.16 1.73 -3.25
C GLN A 93 5.83 2.41 -3.59
N ASP A 94 5.29 2.17 -4.79
CA ASP A 94 3.99 2.69 -5.21
C ASP A 94 2.85 2.16 -4.34
N ALA A 95 2.85 0.87 -4.03
CA ALA A 95 1.85 0.24 -3.18
C ALA A 95 1.88 0.80 -1.76
N LEU A 96 3.07 1.03 -1.19
CA LEU A 96 3.22 1.67 0.12
C LEU A 96 2.70 3.11 0.11
N ARG A 97 2.94 3.86 -0.98
CA ARG A 97 2.39 5.21 -1.15
C ARG A 97 0.86 5.19 -1.20
N LEU A 98 0.27 4.38 -2.08
CA LEU A 98 -1.18 4.25 -2.22
C LEU A 98 -1.84 3.75 -0.92
N ALA A 99 -1.22 2.82 -0.20
CA ALA A 99 -1.72 2.36 1.09
C ALA A 99 -1.77 3.47 2.15
N ARG A 100 -0.80 4.39 2.15
CA ARG A 100 -0.83 5.58 3.04
C ARG A 100 -1.96 6.53 2.65
N GLU A 101 -2.11 6.80 1.35
CA GLU A 101 -3.18 7.65 0.84
C GLU A 101 -4.58 7.08 1.16
N LEU A 102 -4.75 5.76 0.99
CA LEU A 102 -5.98 5.04 1.33
C LEU A 102 -6.30 5.16 2.82
N ARG A 103 -5.32 4.93 3.71
CA ARG A 103 -5.51 5.10 5.16
C ARG A 103 -5.88 6.52 5.53
N ALA A 104 -5.26 7.52 4.92
CA ALA A 104 -5.60 8.93 5.15
C ALA A 104 -7.03 9.24 4.69
N ALA A 105 -7.44 8.73 3.52
CA ALA A 105 -8.79 8.91 2.99
C ALA A 105 -9.86 8.25 3.88
N GLU A 106 -9.57 7.06 4.42
CA GLU A 106 -10.42 6.34 5.38
C GLU A 106 -10.59 7.10 6.71
N VAL A 107 -9.51 7.67 7.24
CA VAL A 107 -9.57 8.54 8.43
C VAL A 107 -10.48 9.75 8.16
N GLU A 108 -10.30 10.38 7.01
CA GLU A 108 -11.09 11.55 6.63
C GLU A 108 -12.57 11.22 6.43
N LEU A 109 -12.88 10.07 5.82
CA LEU A 109 -14.26 9.58 5.70
C LEU A 109 -14.92 9.42 7.07
N ARG A 110 -14.21 8.84 8.05
CA ARG A 110 -14.71 8.71 9.43
C ARG A 110 -14.96 10.08 10.06
N ARG A 111 -14.09 11.06 9.83
CA ARG A 111 -14.25 12.43 10.31
C ARG A 111 -15.49 13.10 9.74
N ILE A 112 -15.73 12.98 8.42
CA ILE A 112 -16.91 13.54 7.76
C ILE A 112 -18.19 12.94 8.34
N ARG A 113 -18.24 11.60 8.53
CA ARG A 113 -19.40 10.90 9.09
C ARG A 113 -19.71 11.24 10.56
N ALA A 114 -18.71 11.69 11.31
CA ALA A 114 -18.86 12.09 12.70
C ALA A 114 -19.48 13.50 12.86
N GLN A 115 -19.53 14.31 11.80
CA GLN A 115 -20.15 15.62 11.83
C GLN A 115 -21.67 15.53 12.06
N ARG A 116 -22.24 16.60 12.63
CA ARG A 116 -23.68 16.74 12.92
C ARG A 116 -24.15 18.12 12.47
N PRO A 117 -24.88 18.23 11.33
CA PRO A 117 -25.21 17.15 10.39
C PRO A 117 -23.98 16.70 9.58
N ALA A 118 -24.00 15.46 9.08
CA ALA A 118 -22.99 14.99 8.13
C ALA A 118 -23.34 15.46 6.71
N SER A 119 -22.34 15.90 5.93
CA SER A 119 -22.51 16.19 4.51
C SER A 119 -22.48 14.89 3.70
N LEU A 120 -23.61 14.50 3.10
CA LEU A 120 -23.69 13.29 2.27
C LEU A 120 -22.85 13.42 1.00
N ASP A 121 -22.81 14.60 0.37
CA ASP A 121 -21.98 14.87 -0.81
C ASP A 121 -20.49 14.65 -0.51
N ALA A 122 -20.02 15.10 0.66
CA ALA A 122 -18.63 14.90 1.09
C ALA A 122 -18.33 13.42 1.38
N VAL A 123 -19.29 12.67 1.93
CA VAL A 123 -19.19 11.21 2.14
C VAL A 123 -19.05 10.50 0.80
N GLU A 124 -19.93 10.79 -0.16
CA GLU A 124 -19.92 10.18 -1.50
C GLU A 124 -18.60 10.48 -2.23
N ALA A 125 -18.18 11.74 -2.24
CA ALA A 125 -16.92 12.14 -2.86
C ALA A 125 -15.72 11.39 -2.27
N LYS A 126 -15.70 11.21 -0.94
CA LYS A 126 -14.60 10.50 -0.27
C LYS A 126 -14.62 8.99 -0.55
N ILE A 127 -15.80 8.37 -0.59
CA ILE A 127 -15.95 6.95 -0.98
C ILE A 127 -15.46 6.73 -2.41
N ARG A 128 -15.81 7.60 -3.35
CA ARG A 128 -15.33 7.52 -4.74
C ARG A 128 -13.82 7.68 -4.84
N ALA A 129 -13.23 8.59 -4.06
CA ALA A 129 -11.79 8.76 -4.00
C ALA A 129 -11.08 7.50 -3.46
N ILE A 130 -11.62 6.89 -2.40
CA ILE A 130 -11.13 5.62 -1.85
C ILE A 130 -11.15 4.51 -2.93
N ALA A 131 -12.29 4.33 -3.60
CA ALA A 131 -12.42 3.34 -4.67
C ALA A 131 -11.42 3.57 -5.81
N GLY A 132 -11.15 4.84 -6.17
CA GLY A 132 -10.12 5.22 -7.14
C GLY A 132 -8.72 4.77 -6.72
N LEU A 133 -8.32 5.05 -5.48
CA LEU A 133 -7.02 4.63 -4.94
C LEU A 133 -6.84 3.11 -4.95
N GLU A 134 -7.89 2.35 -4.62
CA GLU A 134 -7.81 0.90 -4.68
C GLU A 134 -7.75 0.37 -6.14
N ALA A 135 -8.44 1.03 -7.07
CA ALA A 135 -8.36 0.70 -8.49
C ALA A 135 -6.94 0.97 -9.02
N ASP A 136 -6.34 2.09 -8.65
CA ASP A 136 -4.97 2.44 -9.01
C ASP A 136 -3.95 1.41 -8.50
N LEU A 137 -4.14 0.90 -7.27
CA LEU A 137 -3.29 -0.16 -6.73
C LEU A 137 -3.38 -1.45 -7.57
N ARG A 138 -4.61 -1.87 -7.92
CA ARG A 138 -4.85 -3.08 -8.75
C ARG A 138 -4.28 -2.91 -10.16
N LEU A 139 -4.46 -1.75 -10.77
CA LEU A 139 -3.93 -1.43 -12.10
C LEU A 139 -2.40 -1.36 -12.10
N SER A 140 -1.80 -0.73 -11.08
CA SER A 140 -0.34 -0.67 -10.93
C SER A 140 0.25 -2.08 -10.83
N ARG A 141 -0.39 -2.97 -10.07
CA ARG A 141 -0.02 -4.37 -10.00
C ARG A 141 -0.10 -5.05 -11.36
N ALA A 142 -1.25 -5.01 -12.03
CA ALA A 142 -1.43 -5.65 -13.33
C ALA A 142 -0.38 -5.18 -14.35
N ARG A 143 -0.13 -3.87 -14.43
CA ARG A 143 0.90 -3.29 -15.30
C ARG A 143 2.31 -3.79 -14.98
N THR A 144 2.63 -3.92 -13.69
CA THR A 144 3.94 -4.43 -13.24
C THR A 144 4.11 -5.90 -13.63
N LEU A 145 3.08 -6.72 -13.42
CA LEU A 145 3.11 -8.14 -13.78
C LEU A 145 3.21 -8.34 -15.29
N GLU A 146 2.52 -7.54 -16.10
CA GLU A 146 2.66 -7.59 -17.57
C GLU A 146 4.08 -7.22 -18.02
N LYS A 147 4.64 -6.12 -17.49
CA LYS A 147 6.01 -5.72 -17.78
C LYS A 147 7.01 -6.80 -17.39
N ALA A 148 6.84 -7.41 -16.22
CA ALA A 148 7.71 -8.48 -15.76
C ALA A 148 7.60 -9.75 -16.62
N SER A 149 6.41 -10.09 -17.10
CA SER A 149 6.18 -11.23 -17.99
C SER A 149 6.95 -11.09 -19.31
N ALA A 150 7.06 -9.85 -19.81
CA ALA A 150 7.82 -9.51 -21.01
C ALA A 150 9.35 -9.60 -20.83
N VAL A 151 9.87 -9.58 -19.60
CA VAL A 151 11.31 -9.78 -19.31
C VAL A 151 11.72 -11.24 -19.52
N LEU A 152 10.80 -12.18 -19.31
CA LEU A 152 11.06 -13.62 -19.45
C LEU A 152 10.91 -14.09 -20.89
N THR A 153 11.64 -15.14 -21.27
CA THR A 153 11.39 -15.87 -22.52
C THR A 153 10.14 -16.74 -22.40
N ALA A 154 9.60 -17.19 -23.54
CA ALA A 154 8.46 -18.12 -23.56
C ALA A 154 8.77 -19.44 -22.82
N GLU A 155 10.01 -19.91 -22.93
CA GLU A 155 10.47 -21.11 -22.23
C GLU A 155 10.52 -20.89 -20.71
N GLN A 156 11.09 -19.77 -20.27
CA GLN A 156 11.15 -19.40 -18.84
C GLN A 156 9.75 -19.26 -18.24
N ARG A 157 8.79 -18.65 -18.96
CA ARG A 157 7.39 -18.57 -18.52
C ARG A 157 6.76 -19.95 -18.34
N THR A 158 7.00 -20.87 -19.27
CA THR A 158 6.51 -22.25 -19.18
C THR A 158 7.10 -22.98 -17.97
N ARG A 159 8.41 -22.85 -17.75
CA ARG A 159 9.11 -23.43 -16.59
C ARG A 159 8.58 -22.85 -15.28
N LEU A 160 8.41 -21.54 -15.20
CA LEU A 160 7.83 -20.85 -14.04
C LEU A 160 6.44 -21.38 -13.69
N ALA A 161 5.57 -21.56 -14.70
CA ALA A 161 4.24 -22.12 -14.51
C ALA A 161 4.27 -23.58 -14.01
N SER A 162 5.25 -24.36 -14.45
CA SER A 162 5.50 -25.73 -13.95
C SER A 162 5.92 -25.73 -12.48
N LEU A 163 6.94 -24.93 -12.12
CA LEU A 163 7.42 -24.77 -10.74
C LEU A 163 6.30 -24.31 -9.80
N ALA A 164 5.46 -23.36 -10.23
CA ALA A 164 4.34 -22.89 -9.44
C ALA A 164 3.28 -23.99 -9.19
N ARG A 165 3.09 -24.91 -10.15
CA ARG A 165 2.12 -26.02 -10.03
C ARG A 165 2.63 -27.13 -9.14
N SER A 166 3.91 -27.51 -9.24
CA SER A 166 4.51 -28.53 -8.37
C SER A 166 4.45 -28.11 -6.90
N MET A 167 4.75 -26.85 -6.61
CA MET A 167 4.64 -26.25 -5.27
C MET A 167 3.21 -26.32 -4.70
N ARG A 168 2.19 -26.07 -5.52
CA ARG A 168 0.78 -26.20 -5.10
C ARG A 168 0.37 -27.65 -4.85
N GLY A 169 0.85 -28.59 -5.67
CA GLY A 169 0.59 -30.02 -5.49
C GLY A 169 1.18 -30.58 -4.20
N MET A 170 2.38 -30.12 -3.80
CA MET A 170 3.00 -30.53 -2.53
C MET A 170 2.21 -30.06 -1.30
N HIS A 171 1.64 -28.85 -1.31
CA HIS A 171 0.84 -28.34 -0.18
C HIS A 171 -0.50 -29.06 -0.02
N ALA A 172 -1.06 -29.63 -1.09
CA ALA A 172 -2.28 -30.42 -1.04
C ALA A 172 -2.07 -31.83 -0.47
N GLY A 173 -0.83 -32.35 -0.50
CA GLY A 173 -0.48 -33.68 0.02
C GLY A 173 -0.23 -33.73 1.53
N THR A 174 0.12 -32.61 2.17
CA THR A 174 0.48 -32.55 3.60
C THR A 174 -0.70 -32.37 4.55
N THR A 175 -1.91 -32.11 4.04
CA THR A 175 -3.15 -32.01 4.84
C THR A 175 -3.96 -33.32 4.86
N GLY A 176 -3.46 -34.38 4.23
CA GLY A 176 -4.05 -35.72 4.27
C GLY A 176 -3.81 -36.43 5.61
N ARG A 177 -4.55 -36.06 6.65
CA ARG A 177 -4.67 -36.86 7.87
C ARG A 177 -5.41 -38.16 7.48
N PRO A 178 -4.85 -39.37 7.73
CA PRO A 178 -5.56 -40.61 7.37
C PRO A 178 -6.86 -40.68 8.18
N MET A 179 -8.00 -40.76 7.49
CA MET A 179 -9.24 -41.18 8.14
C MET A 179 -9.07 -42.64 8.51
N ARG A 180 -8.93 -42.88 9.81
CA ARG A 180 -9.08 -44.21 10.41
C ARG A 180 -10.51 -44.67 10.29
#